data_AF-A0A7Z1KJE5-F1
#
_entry.id   AF-A0A7Z1KJE5-F1
#
_cell.length_a   1.000
_cell.length_b   1.000
_cell.length_c   1.000
_cell.angle_alpha   90.00
_cell.angle_beta   90.00
_cell.angle_gamma   90.00
#
_symmetry.space_group_name_H-M   'P 1'
#
loop_
_entity.id
_entity.type
_entity.pdbx_description
1 polymer ?
#
loop_
_entity_poly.entity_id
_entity_poly.type
_entity_poly.pdbx_seq_one_letter_code
_entity_poly.pdbx_strand_id
1 'polypeptide(L)'
;ANSLDNLSSAAVKTAGAFISMQAVLASYQKIMEIGLQRASAERSIDFVFDKDAGQVKEFTKSLAQTTGLDIAELQSQFAGFGASAKESMGIQGSEELFRNMIGYARLMGRSEEEIKRALTALSQMAGKGQVMAEELKGQLAEAVPGMVQVFANATGKTEQELF
;
A
#
# COMPACT_ATOMS: atom_id res chain seq x y z
N ALA A 1 6.36 42.32 -45.60
CA ALA A 1 5.92 41.04 -45.04
C ALA A 1 6.76 40.57 -43.84
N ASN A 2 7.31 41.45 -42.98
CA ASN A 2 8.31 41.05 -41.97
C ASN A 2 7.93 41.36 -40.50
N SER A 3 6.70 41.78 -40.22
CA SER A 3 6.25 42.10 -38.85
C SER A 3 5.41 40.99 -38.20
N LEU A 4 4.78 40.12 -39.00
CA LEU A 4 3.95 39.01 -38.51
C LEU A 4 4.78 37.75 -38.19
N ASP A 5 5.90 37.52 -38.88
CA ASP A 5 6.79 36.37 -38.64
C ASP A 5 7.68 36.51 -37.38
N ASN A 6 7.96 37.75 -36.97
CA ASN A 6 8.74 38.02 -35.75
C ASN A 6 7.90 37.93 -34.47
N LEU A 7 6.59 38.19 -34.58
CA LEU A 7 5.63 38.04 -33.48
C LEU A 7 5.25 36.57 -33.24
N SER A 8 5.13 35.77 -34.29
CA SER A 8 4.88 34.33 -34.19
C SER A 8 6.10 33.55 -33.67
N SER A 9 7.33 33.91 -34.07
CA SER A 9 8.53 33.23 -33.56
C SER A 9 8.87 33.58 -32.10
N ALA A 10 8.53 34.80 -31.64
CA ALA A 10 8.65 35.19 -30.24
C ALA A 10 7.58 34.50 -29.37
N ALA A 11 6.34 34.37 -29.84
CA ALA A 11 5.28 33.65 -29.14
C ALA A 11 5.57 32.13 -29.07
N VAL A 12 6.13 31.53 -30.12
CA VAL A 12 6.51 30.10 -30.16
C VAL A 12 7.76 29.81 -29.30
N LYS A 13 8.71 30.75 -29.16
CA LYS A 13 9.83 30.63 -28.22
C LYS A 13 9.42 30.86 -26.75
N THR A 14 8.35 31.61 -26.50
CA THR A 14 7.82 31.87 -25.15
C THR A 14 6.91 30.74 -24.66
N ALA A 15 6.46 29.85 -25.55
CA ALA A 15 5.88 28.56 -25.17
C ALA A 15 6.92 27.57 -24.58
N GLY A 16 8.21 27.92 -24.64
CA GLY A 16 9.32 27.13 -24.10
C GLY A 16 9.56 27.40 -22.61
N ALA A 17 8.99 26.53 -21.76
CA ALA A 17 9.42 26.22 -20.39
C ALA A 17 9.84 27.40 -19.49
N PHE A 18 8.86 28.14 -18.95
CA PHE A 18 9.07 28.94 -17.74
C PHE A 18 8.99 28.04 -16.49
N ILE A 19 10.14 27.57 -16.00
CA ILE A 19 10.24 26.98 -14.66
C ILE A 19 10.49 28.13 -13.67
N SER A 20 9.50 28.45 -12.84
CA SER A 20 9.66 29.47 -11.78
C SER A 20 10.53 28.93 -10.63
N MET A 21 11.23 29.80 -9.91
CA MET A 21 11.98 29.43 -8.70
C MET A 21 11.09 28.73 -7.66
N GLN A 22 9.81 29.11 -7.59
CA GLN A 22 8.82 28.42 -6.74
C GLN A 22 8.56 26.97 -7.20
N ALA A 23 8.45 26.73 -8.52
CA ALA A 23 8.27 25.37 -9.06
C ALA A 23 9.48 24.47 -8.78
N VAL A 24 10.70 25.03 -8.83
CA VAL A 24 11.93 24.33 -8.44
C VAL A 24 11.93 24.03 -6.94
N LEU A 25 11.62 25.01 -6.09
CA LEU A 25 11.58 24.79 -4.64
C LEU A 25 10.50 23.77 -4.23
N ALA A 26 9.33 23.81 -4.86
CA ALA A 26 8.25 22.85 -4.65
C ALA A 26 8.66 21.43 -5.07
N SER A 27 9.39 21.27 -6.18
CA SER A 27 9.89 19.96 -6.59
C SER A 27 10.94 19.41 -5.62
N TYR A 28 11.83 20.27 -5.10
CA TYR A 28 12.77 19.88 -4.04
C TYR A 28 12.08 19.45 -2.76
N GLN A 29 11.07 20.22 -2.30
CA GLN A 29 10.27 19.86 -1.13
C GLN A 29 9.59 18.51 -1.30
N LYS A 30 8.98 18.26 -2.47
CA LYS A 30 8.33 16.99 -2.79
C LYS A 30 9.32 15.81 -2.83
N ILE A 31 10.51 16.00 -3.40
CA ILE A 31 11.56 14.97 -3.43
C ILE A 31 12.02 14.62 -2.00
N MET A 32 12.21 15.65 -1.16
CA MET A 32 12.58 15.47 0.24
C MET A 32 11.51 14.69 1.01
N GLU A 33 10.25 15.07 0.84
CA GLU A 33 9.11 14.41 1.49
C GLU A 33 9.00 12.93 1.11
N ILE A 34 9.10 12.61 -0.18
CA ILE A 34 9.09 11.21 -0.67
C ILE A 34 10.28 10.44 -0.09
N GLY A 35 11.47 11.04 -0.07
CA GLY A 35 12.66 10.43 0.52
C GLY A 35 12.50 10.13 2.01
N LEU A 36 11.91 11.07 2.77
CA LEU A 36 11.62 10.90 4.19
C LEU A 36 10.57 9.81 4.45
N GLN A 37 9.49 9.77 3.65
CA GLN A 37 8.47 8.73 3.75
C GLN A 37 9.04 7.34 3.46
N ARG A 38 9.89 7.21 2.45
CA ARG A 38 10.56 5.95 2.16
C ARG A 38 11.50 5.53 3.29
N ALA A 39 12.32 6.46 3.78
CA ALA A 39 13.22 6.17 4.88
C ALA A 39 12.47 5.78 6.18
N SER A 40 11.34 6.42 6.46
CA SER A 40 10.53 6.09 7.63
C SER A 40 9.85 4.72 7.49
N ALA A 41 9.37 4.37 6.28
CA ALA A 41 8.80 3.07 5.99
C ALA A 41 9.84 1.95 6.11
N GLU A 42 11.02 2.12 5.51
CA GLU A 42 12.13 1.17 5.67
C GLU A 42 12.54 1.00 7.14
N ARG A 43 12.57 2.09 7.92
CA ARG A 43 12.92 2.04 9.34
C ARG A 43 11.83 1.37 10.20
N SER A 44 10.57 1.48 9.80
CA SER A 44 9.46 0.77 10.46
C SER A 44 9.59 -0.74 10.24
N ILE A 45 9.99 -1.17 9.03
CA ILE A 45 10.32 -2.58 8.77
C ILE A 45 11.51 -3.03 9.62
N ASP A 46 12.58 -2.24 9.69
CA ASP A 46 13.74 -2.59 10.54
C ASP A 46 13.34 -2.75 12.01
N PHE A 47 12.48 -1.86 12.52
CA PHE A 47 12.00 -1.92 13.90
C PHE A 47 11.12 -3.15 14.17
N VAL A 48 10.19 -3.47 13.25
CA VAL A 48 9.23 -4.55 13.46
C VAL A 48 9.86 -5.92 13.25
N PHE A 49 10.76 -6.07 12.28
CA PHE A 49 11.23 -7.40 11.85
C PHE A 49 12.69 -7.70 12.19
N ASP A 50 13.47 -6.72 12.65
CA ASP A 50 14.85 -6.88 13.12
C ASP A 50 15.70 -7.73 12.16
N LYS A 51 16.12 -8.93 12.58
CA LYS A 51 16.91 -9.88 11.76
C LYS A 51 16.27 -10.27 10.43
N ASP A 52 14.94 -10.22 10.34
CA ASP A 52 14.18 -10.62 9.16
C ASP A 52 13.82 -9.42 8.26
N ALA A 53 14.22 -8.20 8.63
CA ALA A 53 13.92 -6.98 7.88
C ALA A 53 14.38 -7.04 6.41
N GLY A 54 15.51 -7.70 6.13
CA GLY A 54 16.01 -7.89 4.76
C GLY A 54 15.06 -8.71 3.89
N GLN A 55 14.48 -9.78 4.43
CA GLN A 55 13.48 -10.60 3.74
C GLN A 55 12.24 -9.74 3.42
N VAL A 56 11.76 -9.01 4.42
CA VAL A 56 10.54 -8.20 4.28
C VAL A 56 10.71 -7.04 3.30
N LYS A 57 11.90 -6.40 3.27
CA LYS A 57 12.23 -5.37 2.28
C LYS A 57 12.22 -5.93 0.85
N GLU A 58 12.77 -7.13 0.63
CA GLU A 58 12.70 -7.75 -0.69
C GLU A 58 11.29 -8.22 -1.06
N PHE A 59 10.52 -8.73 -0.09
CA PHE A 59 9.11 -9.07 -0.28
C PHE A 59 8.29 -7.86 -0.75
N THR A 60 8.35 -6.75 -0.01
CA THR A 60 7.59 -5.53 -0.32
C THR A 60 8.02 -4.89 -1.64
N LYS A 61 9.32 -4.92 -1.96
CA LYS A 61 9.87 -4.51 -3.25
C LYS A 61 9.37 -5.38 -4.41
N SER A 62 9.38 -6.70 -4.26
CA SER A 62 8.85 -7.63 -5.26
C SER A 62 7.34 -7.40 -5.47
N LEU A 63 6.60 -7.20 -4.38
CA LEU A 63 5.18 -6.91 -4.46
C LEU A 63 4.90 -5.58 -5.17
N ALA A 64 5.67 -4.53 -4.88
CA ALA A 64 5.60 -3.24 -5.58
C ALA A 64 5.80 -3.41 -7.10
N GLN A 65 6.82 -4.16 -7.49
CA GLN A 65 7.14 -4.41 -8.91
C GLN A 65 6.02 -5.16 -9.64
N THR A 66 5.37 -6.11 -8.97
CA THR A 66 4.30 -6.92 -9.58
C THR A 66 2.94 -6.21 -9.61
N THR A 67 2.67 -5.34 -8.63
CA THR A 67 1.36 -4.69 -8.46
C THR A 67 1.32 -3.25 -8.98
N GLY A 68 2.49 -2.64 -9.21
CA GLY A 68 2.63 -1.22 -9.55
C GLY A 68 2.34 -0.27 -8.39
N LEU A 69 2.21 -0.78 -7.15
CA LEU A 69 1.99 0.02 -5.95
C LEU A 69 3.28 0.68 -5.47
N ASP A 70 3.14 1.79 -4.75
CA ASP A 70 4.27 2.48 -4.14
C ASP A 70 4.93 1.61 -3.06
N ILE A 71 6.26 1.53 -3.11
CA ILE A 71 7.03 0.68 -2.20
C ILE A 71 7.01 1.19 -0.76
N ALA A 72 7.03 2.51 -0.55
CA ALA A 72 7.01 3.09 0.79
C ALA A 72 5.65 2.82 1.44
N GLU A 73 4.56 2.91 0.67
CA GLU A 73 3.22 2.54 1.16
C GLU A 73 3.14 1.05 1.52
N LEU A 74 3.60 0.14 0.64
CA LEU A 74 3.60 -1.29 0.95
C LEU A 74 4.45 -1.64 2.18
N GLN A 75 5.60 -0.98 2.34
CA GLN A 75 6.45 -1.16 3.53
C GLN A 75 5.76 -0.63 4.79
N SER A 76 5.15 0.55 4.74
CA SER A 76 4.38 1.12 5.86
C SER A 76 3.22 0.21 6.27
N GLN A 77 2.41 -0.23 5.29
CA GLN A 77 1.28 -1.12 5.50
C GLN A 77 1.71 -2.48 6.06
N PHE A 78 2.77 -3.08 5.50
CA PHE A 78 3.26 -4.36 5.99
C PHE A 78 3.92 -4.26 7.37
N ALA A 79 4.57 -3.14 7.70
CA ALA A 79 5.09 -2.90 9.05
C ALA A 79 3.95 -2.93 10.08
N GLY A 80 2.85 -2.20 9.81
CA GLY A 80 1.69 -2.17 10.69
C GLY A 80 0.99 -3.52 10.81
N PHE A 81 0.79 -4.20 9.68
CA PHE A 81 0.14 -5.51 9.66
C PHE A 81 0.99 -6.61 10.30
N GLY A 82 2.24 -6.73 9.88
CA GLY A 82 3.14 -7.78 10.35
C GLY A 82 3.58 -7.58 11.81
N ALA A 83 3.49 -6.37 12.38
CA ALA A 83 3.65 -6.18 13.82
C ALA A 83 2.64 -7.00 14.64
N SER A 84 1.40 -7.13 14.15
CA SER A 84 0.34 -7.90 14.81
C SER A 84 0.28 -9.36 14.34
N ALA A 85 0.68 -9.62 13.09
CA ALA A 85 0.52 -10.93 12.48
C ALA A 85 1.74 -11.86 12.63
N LYS A 86 2.97 -11.33 12.68
CA LYS A 86 4.19 -12.16 12.67
C LYS A 86 4.25 -13.16 13.83
N GLU A 87 3.67 -12.83 14.98
CA GLU A 87 3.68 -13.70 16.16
C GLU A 87 2.72 -14.88 16.02
N SER A 88 1.56 -14.69 15.38
CA SER A 88 0.52 -15.72 15.26
C SER A 88 0.67 -16.59 14.02
N MET A 89 1.10 -16.04 12.88
CA MET A 89 1.20 -16.78 11.61
C MET A 89 2.63 -16.88 11.04
N GLY A 90 3.62 -16.32 11.75
CA GLY A 90 4.99 -16.23 11.25
C GLY A 90 5.13 -15.22 10.12
N ILE A 91 6.38 -14.94 9.72
CA ILE A 91 6.68 -13.96 8.67
C ILE A 91 6.18 -14.46 7.31
N GLN A 92 6.42 -15.74 6.98
CA GLN A 92 6.00 -16.32 5.70
C GLN A 92 4.47 -16.31 5.54
N GLY A 93 3.73 -16.71 6.58
CA GLY A 93 2.27 -16.64 6.56
C GLY A 93 1.75 -15.20 6.47
N SER A 94 2.44 -14.26 7.14
CA SER A 94 2.14 -12.83 7.04
C SER A 94 2.36 -12.30 5.62
N GLU A 95 3.48 -12.60 5.00
CA GLU A 95 3.81 -12.22 3.62
C GLU A 95 2.79 -12.77 2.62
N GLU A 96 2.41 -14.05 2.75
CA GLU A 96 1.42 -14.69 1.89
C GLU A 96 0.04 -14.06 2.02
N LEU A 97 -0.46 -13.91 3.26
CA LEU A 97 -1.76 -13.30 3.51
C LEU A 97 -1.81 -11.86 2.97
N PHE A 98 -0.76 -11.08 3.23
CA PHE A 98 -0.65 -9.72 2.74
C PHE A 98 -0.64 -9.66 1.21
N ARG A 99 0.17 -10.50 0.55
CA ARG A 99 0.23 -10.58 -0.93
C ARG A 99 -1.13 -10.93 -1.52
N ASN A 100 -1.79 -11.94 -0.99
CA ASN A 100 -3.09 -12.40 -1.47
C ASN A 100 -4.15 -11.31 -1.27
N MET A 101 -4.12 -10.63 -0.13
CA MET A 101 -5.02 -9.51 0.15
C MET A 101 -4.81 -8.35 -0.82
N ILE A 102 -3.57 -7.89 -0.97
CA ILE A 102 -3.23 -6.81 -1.92
C ILE A 102 -3.64 -7.19 -3.34
N GLY A 103 -3.30 -8.41 -3.79
CA GLY A 103 -3.64 -8.90 -5.12
C GLY A 103 -5.15 -8.92 -5.35
N TYR A 104 -5.91 -9.49 -4.41
CA TYR A 104 -7.36 -9.58 -4.49
C TYR A 104 -8.03 -8.21 -4.49
N ALA A 105 -7.68 -7.31 -3.56
CA ALA A 105 -8.25 -5.98 -3.49
C ALA A 105 -7.98 -5.16 -4.76
N ARG A 106 -6.78 -5.29 -5.35
CA ARG A 106 -6.44 -4.64 -6.62
C ARG A 106 -7.25 -5.18 -7.78
N LEU A 107 -7.44 -6.49 -7.87
CA LEU A 107 -8.32 -7.11 -8.87
C LEU A 107 -9.77 -6.62 -8.74
N MET A 108 -10.22 -6.38 -7.52
CA MET A 108 -11.55 -5.83 -7.22
C MET A 108 -11.63 -4.30 -7.40
N GLY A 109 -10.57 -3.65 -7.87
CA GLY A 109 -10.54 -2.20 -8.10
C GLY A 109 -10.65 -1.37 -6.82
N ARG A 110 -10.24 -1.91 -5.67
CA ARG A 110 -10.29 -1.20 -4.39
C ARG A 110 -9.24 -0.09 -4.35
N SER A 111 -9.62 1.00 -3.68
CA SER A 111 -8.75 2.12 -3.32
C SER A 111 -7.72 1.73 -2.26
N GLU A 112 -6.66 2.54 -2.14
CA GLU A 112 -5.63 2.35 -1.11
C GLU A 112 -6.20 2.44 0.31
N GLU A 113 -7.18 3.32 0.54
CA GLU A 113 -7.85 3.43 1.84
C GLU A 113 -8.68 2.19 2.20
N GLU A 114 -9.37 1.59 1.22
CA GLU A 114 -10.07 0.32 1.42
C GLU A 114 -9.09 -0.82 1.71
N ILE A 115 -7.98 -0.88 0.97
CA ILE A 115 -6.90 -1.85 1.21
C ILE A 115 -6.35 -1.71 2.63
N LYS A 116 -6.05 -0.48 3.07
CA LYS A 116 -5.55 -0.19 4.42
C LYS A 116 -6.56 -0.58 5.50
N ARG A 117 -7.87 -0.34 5.27
CA ARG A 117 -8.94 -0.76 6.19
C ARG A 117 -9.02 -2.29 6.29
N ALA A 118 -8.96 -2.99 5.16
CA ALA A 118 -8.95 -4.45 5.12
C ALA A 118 -7.74 -5.04 5.87
N LEU A 119 -6.54 -4.50 5.63
CA LEU A 119 -5.33 -4.91 6.34
C LEU A 119 -5.39 -4.63 7.84
N THR A 120 -6.03 -3.53 8.25
CA THR A 120 -6.27 -3.23 9.67
C THR A 120 -7.15 -4.29 10.31
N ALA A 121 -8.26 -4.66 9.66
CA ALA A 121 -9.16 -5.72 10.14
C ALA A 121 -8.44 -7.07 10.25
N LEU A 122 -7.65 -7.43 9.23
CA LEU A 122 -6.81 -8.63 9.25
C LEU A 122 -5.79 -8.60 10.40
N SER A 123 -5.16 -7.45 10.64
CA SER A 123 -4.21 -7.27 11.75
C SER A 123 -4.87 -7.47 13.11
N GLN A 124 -6.09 -6.96 13.27
CA GLN A 124 -6.87 -7.10 14.50
C GLN A 124 -7.26 -8.56 14.75
N MET A 125 -7.73 -9.28 13.71
CA MET A 125 -8.02 -10.71 13.82
C MET A 125 -6.75 -11.54 14.07
N ALA A 126 -5.65 -11.23 13.38
CA ALA A 126 -4.37 -11.90 13.55
C ALA A 126 -3.77 -11.71 14.94
N GLY A 127 -3.81 -10.48 15.49
CA GLY A 127 -3.32 -10.17 16.83
C GLY A 127 -4.18 -10.79 17.93
N LYS A 128 -5.47 -11.06 17.66
CA LYS A 128 -6.37 -11.80 18.56
C LYS A 128 -6.27 -13.32 18.39
N GLY A 129 -5.60 -13.80 17.33
CA GLY A 129 -5.47 -15.21 17.00
C GLY A 129 -6.79 -15.90 16.63
N GLN A 130 -7.84 -15.15 16.29
CA GLN A 130 -9.16 -15.70 15.96
C GLN A 130 -9.89 -14.85 14.93
N VAL A 131 -10.77 -15.49 14.16
CA VAL A 131 -11.68 -14.78 13.26
C VAL A 131 -12.73 -14.08 14.09
N MET A 132 -12.84 -12.77 13.91
CA MET A 132 -13.81 -11.95 14.63
C MET A 132 -14.92 -11.53 13.68
N ALA A 133 -16.17 -11.83 14.04
CA ALA A 133 -17.35 -11.58 13.22
C ALA A 133 -17.46 -10.11 12.76
N GLU A 134 -17.22 -9.18 13.68
CA GLU A 134 -17.33 -7.74 13.45
C GLU A 134 -16.26 -7.23 12.47
N GLU A 135 -15.00 -7.61 12.69
CA GLU A 135 -13.89 -7.23 11.83
C GLU A 135 -14.02 -7.88 10.46
N LEU A 136 -14.43 -9.14 10.39
CA LEU A 136 -14.65 -9.83 9.13
C LEU A 136 -15.79 -9.19 8.34
N LYS A 137 -16.94 -8.91 8.97
CA LYS A 137 -18.13 -8.41 8.28
C LYS A 137 -18.11 -6.89 8.08
N GLY A 138 -17.91 -6.13 9.14
CA GLY A 138 -18.04 -4.68 9.17
C GLY A 138 -16.81 -3.93 8.69
N GLN A 139 -15.61 -4.53 8.77
CA GLN A 139 -14.40 -3.84 8.32
C GLN A 139 -13.85 -4.46 7.03
N LEU A 140 -13.60 -5.77 7.04
CA LEU A 140 -12.94 -6.45 5.94
C LEU A 140 -13.88 -6.65 4.76
N ALA A 141 -15.07 -7.20 4.96
CA ALA A 141 -16.00 -7.46 3.86
C ALA A 141 -16.61 -6.19 3.25
N GLU A 142 -16.77 -5.13 4.05
CA GLU A 142 -17.17 -3.82 3.53
C GLU A 142 -16.07 -3.18 2.67
N ALA A 143 -14.81 -3.28 3.11
CA ALA A 143 -13.68 -2.77 2.34
C ALA A 143 -13.40 -3.60 1.09
N VAL A 144 -13.57 -4.93 1.21
CA VAL A 144 -13.25 -5.90 0.18
C VAL A 144 -14.40 -6.91 0.10
N PRO A 145 -15.33 -6.74 -0.87
CA PRO A 145 -16.44 -7.65 -1.04
C PRO A 145 -15.99 -9.09 -1.28
N GLY A 146 -16.72 -10.05 -0.73
CA GLY A 146 -16.45 -11.49 -0.91
C GLY A 146 -15.52 -12.12 0.12
N MET A 147 -14.91 -11.32 1.02
CA MET A 147 -13.97 -11.85 2.02
C MET A 147 -14.59 -12.80 3.05
N VAL A 148 -15.89 -12.68 3.36
CA VAL A 148 -16.61 -13.65 4.22
C VAL A 148 -16.55 -15.04 3.60
N GLN A 149 -16.86 -15.16 2.30
CA GLN A 149 -16.84 -16.43 1.59
C GLN A 149 -15.41 -17.01 1.51
N VAL A 150 -14.41 -16.15 1.32
CA VAL A 150 -12.99 -16.58 1.34
C VAL A 150 -12.62 -17.19 2.69
N PHE A 151 -13.00 -16.54 3.79
CA PHE A 151 -12.76 -17.05 5.14
C PHE A 151 -13.55 -18.34 5.44
N ALA A 152 -14.80 -18.41 4.97
CA ALA A 152 -15.65 -19.60 5.12
C ALA A 152 -14.98 -20.81 4.45
N ASN A 153 -14.55 -20.63 3.21
CA ASN A 153 -13.85 -21.67 2.45
C ASN A 153 -12.52 -22.05 3.10
N ALA A 154 -11.74 -21.07 3.58
CA ALA A 154 -10.43 -21.33 4.19
C ALA A 154 -10.50 -22.04 5.54
N THR A 155 -11.57 -21.80 6.32
CA THR A 155 -11.77 -22.40 7.65
C THR A 155 -12.62 -23.68 7.61
N GLY A 156 -13.15 -24.05 6.44
CA GLY A 156 -14.09 -25.17 6.30
C GLY A 156 -15.42 -24.94 7.03
N LYS A 157 -15.75 -23.67 7.30
CA LYS A 157 -16.96 -23.24 8.00
C LYS A 157 -17.94 -22.63 7.02
N THR A 158 -19.23 -22.68 7.36
CA THR A 158 -20.25 -21.87 6.69
C THR A 158 -20.13 -20.41 7.13
N GLU A 159 -20.71 -19.48 6.35
CA GLU A 159 -20.77 -18.07 6.77
C GLU A 159 -21.46 -17.90 8.14
N GLN A 160 -22.49 -18.70 8.42
CA GLN A 160 -23.19 -18.68 9.71
C GLN A 160 -22.31 -19.14 10.88
N GLU A 161 -21.30 -19.96 10.63
CA GLU A 161 -20.36 -20.44 11.67
C GLU A 161 -19.17 -19.50 11.89
N LEU A 162 -19.07 -18.42 11.08
CA LEU A 162 -18.10 -17.33 11.26
C LEU A 162 -18.65 -16.17 12.09
N PHE A 163 -19.94 -16.19 12.40
CA PHE A 163 -20.68 -15.15 13.10
C PHE A 163 -21.30 -15.63 14.41
#